data_AF-A0A376W6N7-F1
#
_entry.id   AF-A0A376W6N7-F1
#
_cell.length_a   1.000
_cell.length_b   1.000
_cell.length_c   1.000
_cell.angle_alpha   90.00
_cell.angle_beta   90.00
_cell.angle_gamma   90.00
#
_symmetry.space_group_name_H-M   'P 1'
#
loop_
_entity.id
_entity.type
_entity.pdbx_description
1 polymer ?
#
loop_
_entity_poly.entity_id
_entity_poly.type
_entity_poly.pdbx_seq_one_letter_code
_entity_poly.pdbx_strand_id
1 'polypeptide(L)' 'MRGIQALFVRRDEVEEAWKWVDSITEAWAMDNDAPKPYQAGTWGPVASVAMITRDGRSWNEFE' A
#
# COMPACT_ATOMS: atom_id res chain seq x y z
N MET A 1 -17.75 9.48 -26.77
CA MET A 1 -16.83 8.69 -25.92
C MET A 1 -16.40 7.44 -26.68
N ARG A 2 -15.13 7.01 -26.57
CA ARG A 2 -14.57 5.88 -27.37
C ARG A 2 -14.72 4.48 -26.74
N GLY A 3 -15.19 4.37 -25.49
CA GLY A 3 -15.56 3.08 -24.88
C GLY A 3 -14.42 2.06 -24.73
N ILE A 4 -13.18 2.51 -24.52
CA ILE A 4 -12.00 1.62 -24.46
C ILE A 4 -11.95 0.93 -23.09
N GLN A 5 -12.40 -0.32 -23.04
CA GLN A 5 -12.51 -1.10 -21.79
C GLN A 5 -11.18 -1.39 -21.11
N ALA A 6 -10.07 -1.47 -21.86
CA ALA A 6 -8.74 -1.75 -21.29
C ALA A 6 -8.21 -0.68 -20.32
N LEU A 7 -8.85 0.49 -20.25
CA LEU A 7 -8.52 1.56 -19.31
C LEU A 7 -9.33 1.47 -18.00
N PHE A 8 -10.17 0.45 -17.85
CA PHE A 8 -11.03 0.25 -16.69
C PHE A 8 -10.72 -1.10 -16.06
N VAL A 9 -10.70 -1.11 -14.74
CA VAL A 9 -10.52 -2.35 -13.96
C VAL A 9 -11.77 -3.20 -14.09
N ARG A 10 -11.58 -4.50 -14.30
CA ARG A 10 -12.70 -5.43 -14.40
C ARG A 10 -13.26 -5.79 -13.02
N ARG A 11 -14.49 -6.30 -13.00
CA ARG A 11 -15.15 -6.68 -11.75
C ARG A 11 -14.38 -7.75 -10.97
N ASP A 12 -13.91 -8.78 -11.64
CA ASP A 12 -13.13 -9.87 -11.05
C ASP A 12 -11.80 -9.36 -10.47
N GLU A 13 -11.12 -8.45 -11.17
CA GLU A 13 -9.91 -7.80 -10.66
C GLU A 13 -10.18 -6.96 -9.39
N VAL A 14 -11.30 -6.23 -9.34
CA VAL A 14 -11.73 -5.49 -8.15
C VAL A 14 -12.03 -6.43 -6.98
N GLU A 15 -12.75 -7.54 -7.24
CA GLU A 15 -13.08 -8.53 -6.21
C GLU A 15 -11.82 -9.18 -5.62
N GLU A 16 -10.82 -9.50 -6.44
CA GLU A 16 -9.53 -10.01 -5.93
C GLU A 16 -8.73 -8.94 -5.17
N ALA A 17 -8.69 -7.70 -5.64
CA ALA A 17 -8.02 -6.62 -4.92
C ALA A 17 -8.62 -6.40 -3.52
N TRP A 18 -9.95 -6.47 -3.39
CA TRP A 18 -10.63 -6.33 -2.10
C TRP A 18 -10.31 -7.46 -1.13
N LYS A 19 -10.21 -8.72 -1.58
CA LYS A 19 -9.81 -9.83 -0.70
C LYS A 19 -8.48 -9.55 0.01
N TRP A 20 -7.53 -8.94 -0.69
CA TRP A 20 -6.24 -8.56 -0.09
C TRP A 20 -6.40 -7.43 0.94
N VAL A 21 -7.12 -6.35 0.59
CA VAL A 21 -7.34 -5.19 1.46
C VAL A 21 -8.12 -5.57 2.72
N ASP A 22 -9.16 -6.40 2.58
CA ASP A 22 -10.00 -6.86 3.68
C ASP A 22 -9.16 -7.61 4.72
N SER A 23 -8.27 -8.53 4.27
CA SER A 23 -7.41 -9.28 5.19
C SER A 23 -6.47 -8.39 6.03
N ILE A 24 -5.96 -7.30 5.44
CA ILE A 24 -5.10 -6.32 6.13
C ILE A 24 -5.92 -5.50 7.11
N THR A 25 -7.12 -5.09 6.70
CA THR A 25 -8.05 -4.29 7.52
C THR A 25 -8.53 -5.09 8.74
N GLU A 26 -8.88 -6.37 8.55
CA GLU A 26 -9.25 -7.28 9.64
C GLU A 26 -8.10 -7.43 10.65
N ALA A 27 -6.86 -7.63 10.17
CA ALA A 27 -5.69 -7.71 11.02
C ALA A 27 -5.49 -6.42 11.84
N TRP A 28 -5.65 -5.24 11.22
CA TRP A 28 -5.58 -3.95 11.92
C TRP A 28 -6.72 -3.68 12.89
N ALA A 29 -7.89 -4.31 12.70
CA ALA A 29 -8.98 -4.21 13.66
C ALA A 29 -8.75 -5.08 14.91
N MET A 30 -7.95 -6.15 14.77
CA MET A 30 -7.54 -7.03 15.87
C MET A 30 -6.29 -6.52 16.60
N ASP A 31 -5.40 -5.85 15.87
CA ASP A 31 -4.24 -5.16 16.42
C ASP A 31 -4.65 -3.79 16.98
N ASN A 32 -4.01 -3.34 18.06
CA ASN A 32 -4.30 -2.03 18.66
C ASN A 32 -3.11 -1.05 18.51
N ASP A 33 -2.16 -1.39 17.63
CA ASP A 33 -1.03 -0.54 17.31
C ASP A 33 -1.44 0.66 16.44
N ALA A 34 -1.10 1.86 16.91
CA ALA A 34 -1.30 3.08 16.13
C ALA A 34 -0.29 3.17 14.96
N PRO A 35 -0.65 3.83 13.85
CA PRO A 35 0.29 4.10 12.76
C PRO A 35 1.55 4.82 13.27
N LYS A 36 2.71 4.41 12.76
CA LYS A 36 3.99 5.03 13.15
C LYS A 36 4.04 6.49 12.66
N PRO A 37 4.31 7.47 13.54
CA PRO A 37 4.36 8.87 13.15
C PRO A 37 5.60 9.17 12.30
N TYR A 38 5.53 10.24 11.51
CA TYR A 38 6.64 10.78 10.76
C TYR A 38 6.51 12.31 10.64
N GLN A 39 7.62 12.98 10.39
CA GLN A 39 7.66 14.43 10.21
C GLN A 39 6.99 14.83 8.88
N ALA A 40 6.20 15.89 8.88
CA ALA A 40 5.62 16.40 7.64
C ALA A 40 6.72 16.84 6.66
N GLY A 41 6.54 16.55 5.37
CA GLY A 41 7.55 16.81 4.34
C GLY A 41 8.61 15.70 4.20
N THR A 42 8.55 14.62 4.98
CA THR A 42 9.40 13.44 4.78
C THR A 42 8.66 12.31 4.06
N TRP A 43 9.41 11.29 3.66
CA TRP A 43 8.92 10.10 2.96
C TRP A 43 8.23 9.05 3.85
N GLY A 44 7.96 9.37 5.12
CA GLY A 44 7.35 8.45 6.08
C GLY A 44 8.27 7.97 7.19
N PRO A 45 7.84 6.99 7.99
CA PRO A 45 8.61 6.48 9.12
C PRO A 45 9.79 5.62 8.66
N VAL A 46 10.86 5.57 9.46
CA VAL A 46 12.05 4.71 9.21
C VAL A 46 11.67 3.24 9.00
N ALA A 47 10.58 2.78 9.64
CA ALA A 47 10.05 1.43 9.45
C ALA A 47 9.67 1.10 8.00
N SER A 48 9.24 2.08 7.20
CA SER A 48 8.93 1.91 5.77
C SER A 48 10.19 1.53 4.97
N VAL A 49 11.31 2.22 5.22
CA VAL A 49 12.59 1.93 4.59
C VAL A 49 13.12 0.57 5.05
N ALA A 50 13.11 0.33 6.37
CA ALA A 50 13.59 -0.94 6.94
C ALA A 50 12.84 -2.16 6.39
N MET A 51 11.52 -2.04 6.15
CA MET A 51 10.70 -3.10 5.59
C MET A 51 11.18 -3.56 4.21
N ILE A 52 11.43 -2.63 3.29
CA ILE A 52 11.84 -2.98 1.93
C ILE A 52 13.34 -3.34 1.83
N THR A 53 14.18 -2.77 2.70
CA THR A 53 15.61 -3.07 2.75
C THR A 53 15.88 -4.50 3.20
N ARG A 54 14.98 -5.08 4.02
CA ARG A 54 15.02 -6.51 4.37
C ARG A 54 15.00 -7.42 3.12
N ASP A 55 14.33 -6.98 2.05
CA ASP A 55 14.26 -7.69 0.78
C ASP A 55 15.33 -7.22 -0.23
N GLY A 56 16.35 -6.48 0.24
CA GLY A 56 17.44 -5.96 -0.60
C GLY A 56 17.01 -4.82 -1.55
N ARG A 57 15.89 -4.16 -1.26
CA ARG A 57 15.32 -3.09 -2.09
C ARG A 57 15.45 -1.73 -1.41
N SER A 58 15.45 -0.67 -2.22
CA SER A 58 15.40 0.72 -1.77
C SER A 58 14.29 1.48 -2.49
N TRP A 59 13.73 2.49 -1.82
CA TRP A 59 12.84 3.44 -2.46
C TRP A 59 13.66 4.26 -3.46
N ASN A 60 13.04 4.68 -4.56
CA ASN A 60 13.69 5.59 -5.48
C ASN A 60 13.64 7.00 -4.87
N GLU A 61 14.79 7.52 -4.47
CA GLU A 61 14.93 8.89 -4.01
C GLU A 61 15.14 9.78 -5.23
N PHE A 62 14.13 10.58 -5.59
CA PHE A 62 14.29 11.61 -6.61
C PHE A 62 15.11 12.75 -6.00
N GLU A 63 16.32 12.99 -6.51
CA GLU A 63 17.07 14.24 -6.32
C GLU A 63 16.49 15.38 -7.16
#